data_AF-A0A4Q3UDJ7-F1
#
_entry.id   AF-A0A4Q3UDJ7-F1
#
_cell.length_a   1.000
_cell.length_b   1.000
_cell.length_c   1.000
_cell.angle_alpha   90.00
_cell.angle_beta   90.00
_cell.angle_gamma   90.00
#
_symmetry.space_group_name_H-M   'P 1'
#
loop_
_entity.id
_entity.type
_entity.pdbx_description
1 polymer ?
#
loop_
_entity_poly.entity_id
_entity_poly.type
_entity_poly.pdbx_seq_one_letter_code
_entity_poly.pdbx_strand_id
1 'polypeptide(L)'
;QYGAPSAPRDLLTKPCVRIRFPSGVMPAWEFERDGVTTKIEPEARLVTTSLSLLLRAALDGVGFCSAFEGQVREHIAAGRLVSVMEDWLPPFPAPFLYYPSRDVPSALRAFIDFMKQRAS
;
A
#
# COMPACT_ATOMS: atom_id res chain seq x y z
N GLN A 1 18.36 2.51 12.44
CA GLN A 1 16.95 2.88 12.20
C GLN A 1 16.91 4.00 11.17
N TYR A 2 16.13 3.89 10.10
CA TYR A 2 16.13 4.87 8.98
C TYR A 2 15.23 6.10 9.22
N GLY A 3 14.62 6.24 10.40
CA GLY A 3 13.62 7.26 10.71
C GLY A 3 12.30 7.06 9.95
N ALA A 4 11.19 7.52 10.53
CA ALA A 4 9.90 7.49 9.85
C ALA A 4 9.90 8.52 8.69
N PRO A 5 9.47 8.15 7.47
CA PRO A 5 9.33 9.10 6.37
C PRO A 5 8.21 10.10 6.68
N SER A 6 8.43 11.35 6.31
CA SER A 6 7.49 12.46 6.50
C SER A 6 6.71 12.79 5.22
N ALA A 7 7.27 12.41 4.07
CA ALA A 7 6.67 12.57 2.75
C ALA A 7 7.04 11.39 1.84
N PRO A 8 6.23 11.11 0.79
CA PRO A 8 6.48 10.00 -0.14
C PRO A 8 7.90 9.97 -0.71
N ARG A 9 8.43 11.13 -1.10
CA ARG A 9 9.80 11.27 -1.65
C ARG A 9 10.90 10.76 -0.72
N ASP A 10 10.68 10.76 0.60
CA ASP A 10 11.67 10.28 1.58
C ASP A 10 11.94 8.77 1.40
N LEU A 11 10.99 8.03 0.83
CA LEU A 11 11.11 6.60 0.55
C LEU A 11 12.08 6.29 -0.60
N LEU A 12 12.34 7.25 -1.49
CA LEU A 12 13.26 7.07 -2.63
C LEU A 12 14.70 6.77 -2.18
N THR A 13 15.05 7.09 -0.93
CA THR A 13 16.38 6.88 -0.35
C THR A 13 16.38 5.84 0.78
N LYS A 14 15.26 5.14 0.99
CA LYS A 14 15.09 4.18 2.08
C LYS A 14 14.90 2.76 1.54
N PRO A 15 15.29 1.72 2.33
CA PRO A 15 15.05 0.34 1.93
C PRO A 15 13.57 0.07 1.71
N CYS A 16 13.19 -0.36 0.51
CA CYS A 16 11.82 -0.74 0.18
C CYS A 16 11.76 -2.20 -0.27
N VAL A 17 10.67 -2.88 0.10
CA VAL A 17 10.29 -4.20 -0.42
C VAL A 17 9.12 -3.99 -1.38
N ARG A 18 9.27 -4.44 -2.62
CA ARG A 18 8.26 -4.22 -3.68
C ARG A 18 7.74 -5.54 -4.21
N ILE A 19 6.46 -5.52 -4.59
CA ILE A 19 5.82 -6.64 -5.29
C ILE A 19 5.95 -6.45 -6.79
N ARG A 20 6.23 -7.53 -7.51
CA ARG A 20 6.11 -7.63 -8.96
C ARG A 20 4.96 -8.58 -9.27
N PHE A 21 3.99 -8.12 -10.03
CA PHE A 21 2.87 -8.95 -10.42
C PHE A 21 3.27 -9.98 -11.48
N PRO A 22 2.49 -11.06 -11.68
CA PRO A 22 2.74 -12.04 -12.74
C PRO A 22 2.86 -11.43 -14.14
N SER A 23 2.20 -10.28 -14.38
CA SER A 23 2.33 -9.50 -15.61
C SER A 23 3.70 -8.83 -15.80
N GLY A 24 4.60 -8.92 -14.83
CA GLY A 24 5.88 -8.20 -14.80
C GLY A 24 5.78 -6.77 -14.28
N VAL A 25 4.56 -6.24 -14.12
CA VAL A 25 4.32 -4.88 -13.62
C VAL A 25 4.75 -4.78 -12.16
N MET A 26 5.52 -3.74 -11.86
CA MET A 26 5.85 -3.33 -10.50
C MET A 26 5.09 -2.03 -10.21
N PRO A 27 4.00 -2.06 -9.43
CA PRO A 27 3.16 -0.90 -9.25
C PRO A 27 3.93 0.25 -8.60
N ALA A 28 3.77 1.47 -9.13
CA ALA A 28 4.15 2.67 -8.43
C ALA A 28 3.37 2.78 -7.12
N TRP A 29 3.99 3.37 -6.09
CA TRP A 29 3.30 3.69 -4.86
C TRP A 29 2.61 5.03 -5.04
N GLU A 30 1.30 5.04 -4.81
CA GLU A 30 0.47 6.23 -4.92
C GLU A 30 0.09 6.71 -3.52
N PHE A 31 0.24 8.00 -3.31
CA PHE A 31 -0.06 8.71 -2.07
C PHE A 31 -0.96 9.89 -2.39
N GLU A 32 -1.86 10.26 -1.49
CA GLU A 32 -2.75 11.40 -1.66
C GLU A 32 -2.79 12.22 -0.38
N ARG A 33 -2.60 13.54 -0.51
CA ARG A 33 -2.76 14.49 0.58
C ARG A 33 -3.42 15.74 0.03
N ASP A 34 -4.49 16.22 0.69
CA ASP A 34 -5.20 17.45 0.32
C ASP A 34 -5.64 17.49 -1.16
N GLY A 35 -6.06 16.34 -1.71
CA GLY A 35 -6.46 16.19 -3.12
C GLY A 35 -5.29 16.14 -4.12
N VAL A 36 -4.05 16.23 -3.64
CA VAL A 36 -2.83 16.14 -4.47
C VAL A 36 -2.30 14.71 -4.43
N THR A 37 -2.26 14.05 -5.59
CA THR A 37 -1.66 12.72 -5.73
C THR A 37 -0.17 12.83 -6.03
N THR A 38 0.64 12.07 -5.27
CA THR A 38 2.06 11.83 -5.55
C THR A 38 2.29 10.36 -5.88
N LYS A 39 2.95 10.08 -7.00
CA LYS A 39 3.38 8.73 -7.36
C LYS A 39 4.89 8.63 -7.27
N ILE A 40 5.39 7.55 -6.68
CA ILE A 40 6.82 7.27 -6.58
C ILE A 40 7.10 5.82 -6.97
N GLU A 41 8.29 5.57 -7.48
CA GLU A 41 8.80 4.23 -7.74
C GLU A 41 10.12 4.05 -6.99
N PRO A 42 10.08 3.74 -5.68
CA PRO A 42 11.29 3.61 -4.90
C PRO A 42 12.11 2.43 -5.41
N GLU A 43 13.43 2.55 -5.29
CA GLU A 43 14.33 1.44 -5.54
C GLU A 43 14.06 0.32 -4.53
N ALA A 44 13.96 -0.91 -5.03
CA ALA A 44 13.64 -2.06 -4.19
C ALA A 44 14.92 -2.73 -3.72
N ARG A 45 15.07 -2.85 -2.39
CA ARG A 45 16.07 -3.73 -1.78
C ARG A 45 15.70 -5.21 -1.97
N LEU A 46 14.41 -5.49 -2.06
CA LEU A 46 13.86 -6.81 -2.35
C LEU A 46 12.64 -6.66 -3.26
N VAL A 47 12.63 -7.42 -4.35
CA VAL A 47 11.46 -7.59 -5.22
C VAL A 47 10.95 -9.02 -5.07
N THR A 48 9.64 -9.18 -4.84
CA THR A 48 9.00 -10.48 -4.70
C THR A 48 7.73 -10.56 -5.53
N THR A 49 7.32 -11.76 -5.93
CA THR A 49 6.01 -12.01 -6.55
C THR A 49 4.97 -12.52 -5.55
N SER A 50 5.37 -12.74 -4.30
CA SER A 50 4.52 -13.28 -3.23
C SER A 50 4.20 -12.22 -2.18
N LEU A 51 2.90 -12.02 -1.94
CA LEU A 51 2.39 -11.15 -0.88
C LEU A 51 2.79 -11.63 0.52
N SER A 52 2.82 -12.94 0.76
CA SER A 52 3.24 -13.46 2.07
C SER A 52 4.72 -13.17 2.33
N LEU A 53 5.57 -13.25 1.30
CA LEU A 53 6.99 -12.90 1.42
C LEU A 53 7.20 -11.39 1.58
N LEU A 54 6.39 -10.55 0.91
CA LEU A 54 6.38 -9.10 1.09
C LEU A 54 6.12 -8.74 2.56
N LEU A 55 5.05 -9.27 3.14
CA LEU A 55 4.68 -9.02 4.54
C LEU A 55 5.73 -9.56 5.52
N ARG A 56 6.24 -10.78 5.27
CA ARG A 56 7.28 -11.35 6.12
C ARG A 56 8.55 -10.50 6.15
N ALA A 57 8.99 -10.04 4.99
CA ALA A 57 10.16 -9.15 4.90
C ALA A 57 9.94 -7.82 5.64
N ALA A 58 8.74 -7.25 5.59
CA ALA A 58 8.42 -6.05 6.35
C ALA A 58 8.45 -6.31 7.88
N LEU A 59 7.88 -7.43 8.33
CA LEU A 59 7.90 -7.85 9.74
C LEU A 59 9.31 -8.12 10.26
N ASP A 60 10.19 -8.67 9.43
CA ASP A 60 11.59 -8.90 9.75
C ASP A 60 12.45 -7.61 9.61
N GLY A 61 11.84 -6.47 9.27
CA GLY A 61 12.51 -5.16 9.23
C GLY A 61 13.38 -4.91 8.00
N VAL A 62 13.16 -5.65 6.90
CA VAL A 62 13.94 -5.53 5.66
C VAL A 62 13.75 -4.16 4.99
N GLY A 63 12.57 -3.56 5.10
CA GLY A 63 12.26 -2.26 4.55
C GLY A 63 10.79 -1.89 4.61
N PHE A 64 10.46 -0.73 4.04
CA PHE A 64 9.09 -0.25 3.88
C PHE A 64 8.38 -1.06 2.79
N CYS A 65 7.09 -1.32 2.95
CA CYS A 65 6.26 -1.92 1.92
C CYS A 65 4.93 -1.17 1.79
N SER A 66 4.36 -1.16 0.59
CA SER A 66 2.95 -0.84 0.39
C SER A 66 2.16 -2.15 0.39
N ALA A 67 1.16 -2.24 1.25
CA ALA A 67 0.30 -3.39 1.40
C ALA A 67 -1.12 -2.93 1.71
N PHE A 68 -2.07 -3.83 1.55
CA PHE A 68 -3.47 -3.51 1.74
C PHE A 68 -3.86 -3.63 3.20
N GLU A 69 -4.76 -2.76 3.66
CA GLU A 69 -5.06 -2.62 5.09
C GLU A 69 -5.50 -3.94 5.71
N GLY A 70 -6.35 -4.70 5.01
CA GLY A 70 -6.80 -6.03 5.46
C GLY A 70 -5.66 -7.04 5.68
N GLN A 71 -4.51 -6.86 5.02
CA GLN A 71 -3.34 -7.73 5.15
C GLN A 71 -2.45 -7.35 6.34
N VAL A 72 -2.47 -6.08 6.77
CA VAL A 72 -1.57 -5.54 7.79
C VAL A 72 -2.28 -5.16 9.10
N ARG A 73 -3.61 -5.07 9.10
CA ARG A 73 -4.42 -4.60 10.23
C ARG A 73 -4.07 -5.30 11.54
N GLU A 74 -4.03 -6.64 11.54
CA GLU A 74 -3.70 -7.41 12.75
C GLU A 74 -2.25 -7.22 13.21
N HIS A 75 -1.33 -7.02 12.26
CA HIS A 75 0.07 -6.76 12.58
C HIS A 75 0.28 -5.35 13.14
N ILE A 76 -0.47 -4.36 12.65
CA ILE A 76 -0.49 -2.99 13.18
C ILE A 76 -1.11 -2.98 14.58
N ALA A 77 -2.29 -3.61 14.75
CA ALA A 77 -2.96 -3.69 16.05
C ALA A 77 -2.10 -4.38 17.12
N ALA A 78 -1.27 -5.36 16.72
CA ALA A 78 -0.34 -6.03 17.61
C ALA A 78 1.02 -5.31 17.77
N GLY A 79 1.20 -4.13 17.19
CA GLY A 79 2.45 -3.36 17.26
C GLY A 79 3.65 -3.98 16.52
N ARG A 80 3.41 -5.00 15.68
CA ARG A 80 4.46 -5.66 14.87
C ARG A 80 4.80 -4.86 13.61
N LEU A 81 3.84 -4.09 13.10
CA LEU A 81 4.03 -3.12 12.03
C LEU A 81 3.54 -1.76 12.51
N VAL A 82 4.04 -0.70 11.88
CA VAL A 82 3.64 0.68 12.16
C VAL A 82 3.23 1.31 10.83
N SER A 83 2.06 1.94 10.81
CA SER A 83 1.65 2.79 9.69
C SER A 83 2.47 4.08 9.69
N VAL A 84 2.89 4.53 8.51
CA VAL A 84 3.67 5.77 8.36
C VAL A 84 3.03 6.64 7.29
N MET A 85 3.19 7.96 7.44
CA MET A 85 2.62 8.95 6.52
C MET A 85 1.09 8.85 6.43
N GLU A 86 0.39 8.74 7.57
CA GLU A 86 -1.08 8.62 7.61
C GLU A 86 -1.78 9.81 6.94
N ASP A 87 -1.20 11.02 7.01
CA ASP A 87 -1.67 12.23 6.30
C ASP A 87 -1.61 12.12 4.77
N TRP A 88 -0.95 11.10 4.24
CA TRP A 88 -0.77 10.83 2.81
C TRP A 88 -1.62 9.65 2.32
N LEU A 89 -2.55 9.18 3.17
CA LEU A 89 -3.52 8.15 2.84
C LEU A 89 -4.87 8.82 2.56
N PRO A 90 -5.60 8.41 1.51
CA PRO A 90 -6.91 8.98 1.22
C PRO A 90 -7.91 8.69 2.38
N PRO A 91 -8.76 9.65 2.78
CA PRO A 91 -9.61 9.55 3.97
C PRO A 91 -10.88 8.68 3.84
N PHE A 92 -11.08 7.91 2.77
CA PHE A 92 -12.38 7.26 2.49
C PHE A 92 -12.49 5.78 2.94
N PRO A 93 -13.53 5.39 3.72
CA PRO A 93 -13.59 4.07 4.36
C PRO A 93 -14.19 2.99 3.43
N ALA A 94 -13.39 1.98 3.08
CA ALA A 94 -13.73 0.55 2.86
C ALA A 94 -12.63 -0.16 2.02
N PRO A 95 -12.37 -1.45 2.30
CA PRO A 95 -11.06 -1.92 2.77
C PRO A 95 -9.93 -1.45 1.84
N PHE A 96 -8.98 -0.69 2.39
CA PHE A 96 -8.01 0.03 1.56
C PHE A 96 -7.09 -0.93 0.80
N LEU A 97 -7.33 -1.01 -0.51
CA LEU A 97 -6.61 -1.83 -1.47
C LEU A 97 -6.47 -1.06 -2.80
N TYR A 98 -5.48 -0.16 -2.92
CA TYR A 98 -5.26 0.57 -4.17
C TYR A 98 -4.35 -0.23 -5.12
N TYR A 99 -4.93 -0.81 -6.18
CA TYR A 99 -4.24 -1.38 -7.36
C TYR A 99 -4.15 -0.30 -8.46
N PRO A 100 -3.22 -0.36 -9.43
CA PRO A 100 -2.90 0.75 -10.29
C PRO A 100 -3.89 0.88 -11.46
N SER A 101 -4.07 2.14 -11.87
CA SER A 101 -4.86 2.67 -12.99
C SER A 101 -6.29 3.09 -12.64
N ARG A 102 -6.56 4.38 -12.88
CA ARG A 102 -7.82 5.07 -12.58
C ARG A 102 -8.90 4.80 -13.63
N ASP A 103 -9.05 3.57 -14.08
CA ASP A 103 -10.20 3.16 -14.89
C ASP A 103 -10.85 1.94 -14.25
N VAL A 104 -11.64 2.20 -13.20
CA VAL A 104 -12.54 1.18 -12.63
C VAL A 104 -13.76 1.10 -13.57
N PRO A 105 -13.98 -0.02 -14.27
CA PRO A 105 -15.18 -0.16 -15.12
C PRO A 105 -16.43 -0.01 -14.27
N SER A 106 -17.48 0.62 -14.83
CA SER A 106 -18.73 0.92 -14.12
C SER A 106 -19.35 -0.31 -13.44
N ALA A 107 -19.19 -1.49 -14.03
CA ALA A 107 -19.65 -2.77 -13.46
C ALA A 107 -18.95 -3.12 -12.13
N LEU A 108 -17.64 -2.87 -12.01
CA LEU A 108 -16.89 -3.14 -10.78
C LEU A 108 -17.26 -2.13 -9.68
N ARG A 109 -17.54 -0.88 -10.05
CA ARG A 109 -18.07 0.13 -9.12
C ARG A 109 -19.44 -0.27 -8.58
N ALA A 110 -20.36 -0.65 -9.47
CA ALA A 110 -21.69 -1.12 -9.08
C ALA A 110 -21.63 -2.37 -8.17
N PHE A 111 -20.68 -3.28 -8.43
CA PHE A 111 -20.47 -4.46 -7.59
C PHE A 111 -19.95 -4.11 -6.19
N ILE A 112 -19.00 -3.18 -6.09
CA ILE A 112 -18.50 -2.68 -4.80
C ILE A 112 -19.61 -2.00 -4.01
N ASP A 113 -20.43 -1.16 -4.67
CA ASP A 113 -21.55 -0.46 -4.04
C ASP A 113 -22.63 -1.43 -3.56
N PHE A 114 -22.91 -2.48 -4.33
CA PHE A 114 -23.84 -3.54 -3.94
C PHE A 114 -23.36 -4.35 -2.73
N MET A 115 -22.07 -4.67 -2.66
CA MET A 115 -21.49 -5.38 -1.51
C MET A 115 -21.51 -4.52 -0.23
N LYS A 116 -21.37 -3.19 -0.35
CA LYS A 116 -21.50 -2.24 0.77
C LYS A 116 -22.90 -2.20 1.37
N GLN A 117 -23.94 -2.40 0.55
CA GLN A 117 -25.34 -2.40 1.01
C GLN A 117 -25.73 -3.67 1.77
N ARG A 118 -24.90 -4.73 1.76
CA ARG A 118 -25.17 -6.01 2.41
C ARG A 118 -24.37 -6.26 3.69
N ALA A 119 -23.49 -5.33 4.06
CA ALA A 119 -22.64 -5.43 5.24
C ALA A 119 -23.17 -4.64 6.46
N SER A 120 -24.43 -4.19 6.41
CA SER A 120 -25.15 -3.52 7.51
C SER A 120 -26.10 -4.47 8.22
#